data_AF-A0A9D9M3G3-F1
#
_entry.id   AF-A0A9D9M3G3-F1
#
_cell.length_a   1.000
_cell.length_b   1.000
_cell.length_c   1.000
_cell.angle_alpha   90.00
_cell.angle_beta   90.00
_cell.angle_gamma   90.00
#
_symmetry.space_group_name_H-M   'P 1'
#
loop_
_entity.id
_entity.type
_entity.pdbx_description
1 polymer ?
#
loop_
_entity_poly.entity_id
_entity_poly.type
_entity_poly.pdbx_seq_one_letter_code
_entity_poly.pdbx_strand_id
1 'polypeptide(L)'
;MAVENSTNTDLSEKMKALEAARLQIEKQFGQGSLMKLGTRTDVSGIDVIPSGSILLDEALGIGGYPKGRIIEVYGPESSGKTTLALHAIAEAQKAGGIAAFIDAEHALDPVYAKNLGVDIDNLWVSQPDTGEQALEIAENLVRSGAIDIIVVDSVAALTPQAEIEGDMGDSHVGLQARLMSQALRKLTAIIGKSKCLLIFINQIRMKIGIMFGNPETTTGGNALKFYASIRLEVRRIESIDAKGGEDAVGNRVRVKVVKNKVAPPFRKVELDIYFGKGISAVSSMLDAAVKYELVEKRGAWYAVNNEKIGQGRENAIQFLEQNPDFYHELETKLRAKLFPGQELKNKTSDKKAGAKAAATEKMSAGNTIPPKTDAKADVF
;
A
#
# COMPACT_ATOMS: atom_id res chain seq x y z
N MET A 1 25.52 -51.37 -11.79
CA MET A 1 25.52 -51.21 -10.32
C MET A 1 26.71 -50.41 -9.76
N ALA A 2 27.89 -50.32 -10.40
CA ALA A 2 29.02 -49.55 -9.84
C ALA A 2 29.02 -48.03 -10.15
N VAL A 3 28.23 -47.57 -11.13
CA VAL A 3 28.21 -46.16 -11.58
C VAL A 3 27.18 -45.31 -10.83
N GLU A 4 26.16 -45.91 -10.23
CA GLU A 4 25.14 -45.19 -9.43
C GLU A 4 25.60 -44.86 -8.01
N ASN A 5 26.60 -45.57 -7.47
CA ASN A 5 27.14 -45.30 -6.13
C ASN A 5 28.19 -44.18 -6.09
N SER A 6 28.91 -43.92 -7.19
CA SER A 6 29.95 -42.89 -7.23
C SER A 6 29.38 -41.46 -7.34
N THR A 7 28.31 -41.28 -8.10
CA THR A 7 27.61 -39.98 -8.25
C THR A 7 26.93 -39.53 -6.95
N ASN A 8 26.40 -40.47 -6.17
CA ASN A 8 25.72 -40.18 -4.90
C ASN A 8 26.71 -39.79 -3.78
N THR A 9 27.93 -40.33 -3.82
CA THR A 9 29.00 -40.02 -2.87
C THR A 9 29.55 -38.60 -3.09
N ASP A 10 29.73 -38.20 -4.36
CA ASP A 10 30.20 -36.86 -4.76
C ASP A 10 29.18 -35.74 -4.41
N LEU A 11 27.88 -36.02 -4.56
CA LEU A 11 26.81 -35.11 -4.09
C LEU A 11 26.82 -34.93 -2.57
N SER A 12 27.06 -36.00 -1.81
CA SER A 12 27.14 -35.95 -0.34
C SER A 12 28.32 -35.11 0.15
N GLU A 13 29.49 -35.24 -0.47
CA GLU A 13 30.67 -34.43 -0.15
C GLU A 13 30.47 -32.94 -0.51
N LYS A 14 29.88 -32.65 -1.68
CA LYS A 14 29.49 -31.29 -2.07
C LYS A 14 28.49 -30.67 -1.08
N MET A 15 27.53 -31.44 -0.60
CA MET A 15 26.56 -30.98 0.40
C MET A 15 27.21 -30.69 1.76
N LYS A 16 28.17 -31.52 2.20
CA LYS A 16 28.94 -31.25 3.44
C LYS A 16 29.78 -29.97 3.32
N ALA A 17 30.48 -29.79 2.20
CA ALA A 17 31.24 -28.57 1.94
C ALA A 17 30.33 -27.33 1.88
N LEU A 18 29.15 -27.45 1.26
CA LEU A 18 28.15 -26.39 1.19
C LEU A 18 27.60 -26.02 2.57
N GLU A 19 27.30 -27.00 3.44
CA GLU A 19 26.84 -26.73 4.80
C GLU A 19 27.94 -26.11 5.67
N ALA A 20 29.19 -26.54 5.54
CA ALA A 20 30.32 -25.90 6.22
C ALA A 20 30.48 -24.44 5.79
N ALA A 21 30.40 -24.17 4.48
CA ALA A 21 30.41 -22.81 3.94
C ALA A 21 29.20 -22.00 4.43
N ARG A 22 28.01 -22.59 4.47
CA ARG A 22 26.80 -21.94 5.00
C ARG A 22 26.98 -21.51 6.45
N LEU A 23 27.47 -22.40 7.31
CA LEU A 23 27.73 -22.10 8.72
C LEU A 23 28.79 -21.01 8.90
N GLN A 24 29.84 -21.03 8.07
CA GLN A 24 30.86 -19.98 8.09
C GLN A 24 30.28 -18.61 7.68
N ILE A 25 29.47 -18.59 6.63
CA ILE A 25 28.77 -17.38 6.17
C ILE A 25 27.79 -16.88 7.25
N GLU A 26 27.03 -17.77 7.88
CA GLU A 26 26.12 -17.39 8.98
C GLU A 26 26.85 -16.87 10.21
N LYS A 27 28.02 -17.43 10.54
CA LYS A 27 28.86 -16.93 11.65
C LYS A 27 29.45 -15.55 11.35
N GLN A 28 29.81 -15.28 10.10
CA GLN A 28 30.42 -14.00 9.69
C GLN A 28 29.39 -12.89 9.47
N PHE A 29 28.23 -13.21 8.89
CA PHE A 29 27.25 -12.23 8.41
C PHE A 29 25.89 -12.30 9.10
N GLY A 30 25.72 -13.21 10.06
CA GLY A 30 24.49 -13.40 10.82
C GLY A 30 23.60 -14.51 10.26
N GLN A 31 22.68 -14.98 11.10
CA GLN A 31 21.72 -16.02 10.75
C GLN A 31 20.85 -15.60 9.56
N GLY A 32 20.65 -16.51 8.59
CA GLY A 32 19.84 -16.24 7.40
C GLY A 32 20.56 -15.48 6.26
N SER A 33 21.87 -15.28 6.38
CA SER A 33 22.72 -14.71 5.31
C SER A 33 22.86 -15.61 4.07
N LEU A 34 22.73 -16.93 4.23
CA LEU A 34 22.62 -17.90 3.13
C LEU A 34 21.57 -18.95 3.48
N MET A 35 20.46 -18.97 2.74
CA MET A 35 19.34 -19.90 2.97
C MET A 35 18.89 -20.55 1.66
N LYS A 36 18.32 -21.76 1.76
CA LYS A 36 17.61 -22.36 0.62
C LYS A 36 16.32 -21.57 0.39
N LEU A 37 16.03 -21.26 -0.87
CA LEU A 37 14.86 -20.46 -1.23
C LEU A 37 13.53 -21.14 -0.79
N GLY A 38 13.46 -22.47 -0.87
CA GLY A 38 12.29 -23.26 -0.51
C GLY A 38 12.13 -23.55 1.00
N THR A 39 13.13 -23.23 1.84
CA THR A 39 13.01 -23.36 3.31
C THR A 39 12.49 -22.09 3.98
N ARG A 40 12.11 -21.06 3.21
CA ARG A 40 11.24 -20.02 3.74
C ARG A 40 9.90 -20.68 4.07
N THR A 41 9.67 -20.96 5.35
CA THR A 41 8.39 -21.42 5.89
C THR A 41 7.26 -20.39 5.69
N ASP A 42 7.58 -19.16 5.26
CA ASP A 42 6.64 -18.09 4.94
C ASP A 42 6.42 -17.94 3.41
N VAL A 43 6.09 -19.02 2.70
CA VAL A 43 5.48 -18.89 1.35
C VAL A 43 4.00 -18.43 1.47
N SER A 44 3.49 -18.27 2.69
CA SER A 44 2.23 -17.59 2.99
C SER A 44 2.37 -16.06 2.87
N GLY A 45 2.33 -15.57 1.63
CA GLY A 45 2.03 -14.17 1.30
C GLY A 45 3.16 -13.16 1.51
N ILE A 46 3.39 -12.31 0.52
CA ILE A 46 4.12 -11.06 0.75
C ILE A 46 3.22 -10.20 1.65
N ASP A 47 3.73 -9.73 2.79
CA ASP A 47 3.00 -8.76 3.63
C ASP A 47 2.65 -7.52 2.80
N VAL A 48 1.39 -7.10 2.81
CA VAL A 48 0.91 -5.94 2.05
C VAL A 48 0.19 -4.91 2.89
N ILE A 49 0.16 -3.67 2.40
CA ILE A 49 -0.73 -2.60 2.84
C ILE A 49 -1.81 -2.44 1.75
N PRO A 50 -3.11 -2.58 2.05
CA PRO A 50 -4.16 -2.36 1.07
C PRO A 50 -4.07 -0.97 0.44
N SER A 51 -4.53 -0.84 -0.80
CA SER A 51 -4.43 0.43 -1.53
C SER A 51 -5.61 1.39 -1.32
N GLY A 52 -6.62 0.96 -0.56
CA GLY A 52 -7.90 1.67 -0.41
C GLY A 52 -8.88 1.40 -1.56
N SER A 53 -8.50 0.58 -2.56
CA SER A 53 -9.43 0.13 -3.60
C SER A 53 -9.15 -1.32 -4.01
N ILE A 54 -10.21 -2.15 -4.05
CA ILE A 54 -10.11 -3.56 -4.42
C ILE A 54 -9.61 -3.75 -5.86
N LEU A 55 -9.94 -2.84 -6.78
CA LEU A 55 -9.47 -2.88 -8.17
C LEU A 55 -7.97 -2.64 -8.24
N LEU A 56 -7.45 -1.68 -7.49
CA LEU A 56 -6.01 -1.43 -7.46
C LEU A 56 -5.26 -2.57 -6.76
N ASP A 57 -5.80 -3.12 -5.67
CA ASP A 57 -5.27 -4.35 -5.04
C ASP A 57 -5.19 -5.52 -6.05
N GLU A 58 -6.23 -5.68 -6.88
CA GLU A 58 -6.28 -6.67 -7.97
C GLU A 58 -5.22 -6.40 -9.04
N ALA A 59 -5.05 -5.14 -9.44
CA ALA A 59 -4.05 -4.72 -10.42
C ALA A 59 -2.62 -4.98 -9.92
N LEU A 60 -2.39 -4.81 -8.62
CA LEU A 60 -1.13 -5.12 -7.96
C LEU A 60 -0.88 -6.64 -7.88
N GLY A 61 -1.96 -7.43 -7.84
CA GLY A 61 -1.95 -8.90 -7.97
C GLY A 61 -1.61 -9.66 -6.69
N ILE A 62 -1.28 -8.94 -5.61
CA ILE A 62 -0.95 -9.51 -4.29
C ILE A 62 -1.78 -8.90 -3.16
N GLY A 63 -2.89 -8.23 -3.49
CA GLY A 63 -3.82 -7.68 -2.50
C GLY A 63 -3.45 -6.31 -1.94
N GLY A 64 -2.37 -5.68 -2.41
CA GLY A 64 -1.96 -4.36 -1.97
C GLY A 64 -0.49 -4.04 -2.27
N TYR A 65 0.02 -3.01 -1.61
CA TYR A 65 1.42 -2.56 -1.70
C TYR A 65 2.33 -3.45 -0.85
N PRO A 66 3.39 -4.07 -1.42
CA PRO A 66 4.28 -4.97 -0.68
C PRO A 66 5.13 -4.21 0.34
N LYS A 67 5.00 -4.59 1.61
CA LYS A 67 5.87 -4.10 2.69
C LYS A 67 7.35 -4.42 2.43
N GLY A 68 8.24 -3.58 2.96
CA GLY A 68 9.69 -3.72 2.79
C GLY A 68 10.19 -3.44 1.37
N ARG A 69 9.43 -2.68 0.57
CA ARG A 69 9.76 -2.36 -0.83
C ARG A 69 9.61 -0.88 -1.12
N ILE A 70 10.25 -0.46 -2.22
CA ILE A 70 10.13 0.88 -2.78
C ILE A 70 9.08 0.86 -3.90
N ILE A 71 8.19 1.84 -3.91
CA ILE A 71 7.19 2.07 -4.95
C ILE A 71 7.37 3.48 -5.52
N GLU A 72 7.21 3.62 -6.83
CA GLU A 72 7.12 4.93 -7.48
C GLU A 72 5.70 5.15 -8.00
N VAL A 73 5.08 6.27 -7.66
CA VAL A 73 3.80 6.72 -8.19
C VAL A 73 4.06 7.99 -8.99
N TYR A 74 3.85 7.95 -10.30
CA TYR A 74 4.17 9.08 -11.16
C TYR A 74 3.05 9.37 -12.16
N GLY A 75 3.02 10.58 -12.68
CA GLY A 75 1.93 11.05 -13.53
C GLY A 75 1.91 12.57 -13.69
N PRO A 76 1.02 13.10 -14.54
CA PRO A 76 0.78 14.54 -14.67
C PRO A 76 0.36 15.18 -13.35
N GLU A 77 0.40 16.50 -13.28
CA GLU A 77 -0.19 17.26 -12.20
C GLU A 77 -1.70 16.95 -12.07
N SER A 78 -2.22 17.04 -10.85
CA SER A 78 -3.64 16.80 -10.55
C SER A 78 -4.17 15.42 -11.00
N SER A 79 -3.30 14.44 -11.26
CA SER A 79 -3.72 13.10 -11.69
C SER A 79 -4.17 12.20 -10.53
N GLY A 80 -3.97 12.61 -9.28
CA GLY A 80 -4.34 11.84 -8.08
C GLY A 80 -3.20 11.09 -7.40
N LYS A 81 -1.93 11.38 -7.73
CA LYS A 81 -0.74 10.73 -7.12
C LYS A 81 -0.73 10.82 -5.59
N THR A 82 -0.83 12.02 -5.05
CA THR A 82 -0.87 12.28 -3.60
C THR A 82 -2.10 11.64 -2.96
N THR A 83 -3.26 11.68 -3.61
CA THR A 83 -4.47 10.96 -3.15
C THR A 83 -4.22 9.46 -2.98
N LEU A 84 -3.59 8.80 -3.96
CA LEU A 84 -3.25 7.37 -3.84
C LEU A 84 -2.30 7.11 -2.67
N ALA A 85 -1.31 7.97 -2.46
CA ALA A 85 -0.36 7.81 -1.36
C ALA A 85 -0.99 8.05 0.01
N LEU A 86 -1.90 9.03 0.13
CA LEU A 86 -2.66 9.29 1.36
C LEU A 86 -3.62 8.14 1.68
N HIS A 87 -4.24 7.51 0.67
CA HIS A 87 -5.02 6.28 0.89
C HIS A 87 -4.15 5.13 1.39
N ALA A 88 -2.93 4.96 0.87
CA ALA A 88 -1.98 3.98 1.38
C ALA A 88 -1.61 4.23 2.86
N ILE A 89 -1.42 5.50 3.24
CA ILE A 89 -1.20 5.91 4.64
C ILE A 89 -2.41 5.58 5.51
N ALA A 90 -3.61 5.97 5.08
CA ALA A 90 -4.85 5.71 5.81
C ALA A 90 -5.04 4.22 6.07
N GLU A 91 -4.83 3.37 5.06
CA GLU A 91 -4.91 1.91 5.22
C GLU A 91 -3.83 1.34 6.16
N ALA A 92 -2.60 1.88 6.10
CA ALA A 92 -1.54 1.49 7.04
C ALA A 92 -1.91 1.84 8.49
N GLN A 93 -2.43 3.05 8.73
CA GLN A 93 -2.86 3.51 10.05
C GLN A 93 -4.07 2.73 10.56
N LYS A 94 -5.05 2.40 9.70
CA LYS A 94 -6.20 1.54 10.04
C LYS A 94 -5.75 0.16 10.52
N ALA A 95 -4.68 -0.38 9.95
CA ALA A 95 -4.06 -1.63 10.41
C ALA A 95 -3.25 -1.47 11.72
N GLY A 96 -3.16 -0.26 12.28
CA GLY A 96 -2.41 0.08 13.47
C GLY A 96 -0.91 0.30 13.23
N GLY A 97 -0.52 0.52 11.97
CA GLY A 97 0.86 0.84 11.60
C GLY A 97 1.19 2.33 11.76
N ILE A 98 2.48 2.65 11.80
CA ILE A 98 2.96 4.03 11.92
C ILE A 98 3.33 4.57 10.53
N ALA A 99 2.86 5.78 10.23
CA ALA A 99 3.08 6.43 8.94
C ALA A 99 3.90 7.72 9.08
N ALA A 100 4.72 7.99 8.07
CA ALA A 100 5.39 9.28 7.91
C ALA A 100 5.23 9.85 6.50
N PHE A 101 5.24 11.17 6.39
CA PHE A 101 5.13 11.92 5.15
C PHE A 101 6.25 12.96 5.07
N ILE A 102 7.04 12.89 4.01
CA ILE A 102 8.10 13.85 3.70
C ILE A 102 7.57 14.77 2.60
N ASP A 103 7.11 15.94 3.00
CA ASP A 103 6.48 16.97 2.16
C ASP A 103 7.54 17.94 1.65
N ALA A 104 8.27 17.52 0.62
CA ALA A 104 9.23 18.36 -0.08
C ALA A 104 8.55 19.37 -1.03
N GLU A 105 7.30 19.14 -1.43
CA GLU A 105 6.52 20.11 -2.22
C GLU A 105 5.86 21.20 -1.35
N HIS A 106 5.90 21.07 -0.02
CA HIS A 106 5.23 21.97 0.94
C HIS A 106 3.74 22.19 0.62
N ALA A 107 3.07 21.14 0.15
CA ALA A 107 1.73 21.21 -0.44
C ALA A 107 0.71 20.27 0.23
N LEU A 108 1.08 19.60 1.32
CA LEU A 108 0.18 18.71 2.04
C LEU A 108 -0.93 19.50 2.73
N ASP A 109 -2.19 19.23 2.37
CA ASP A 109 -3.39 19.75 3.04
C ASP A 109 -3.85 18.78 4.14
N PRO A 110 -3.76 19.15 5.45
CA PRO A 110 -4.21 18.31 6.55
C PRO A 110 -5.72 18.03 6.55
N VAL A 111 -6.53 18.99 6.09
CA VAL A 111 -8.00 18.85 6.03
C VAL A 111 -8.35 17.80 4.98
N TYR A 112 -7.75 17.90 3.80
CA TYR A 112 -7.93 16.90 2.76
C TYR A 112 -7.46 15.53 3.21
N ALA A 113 -6.26 15.41 3.78
CA ALA A 113 -5.74 14.13 4.29
C ALA A 113 -6.68 13.51 5.35
N LYS A 114 -7.21 14.30 6.28
CA LYS A 114 -8.18 13.84 7.28
C LYS A 114 -9.44 13.29 6.64
N ASN A 115 -9.98 13.97 5.63
CA ASN A 115 -11.17 13.50 4.92
C ASN A 115 -10.95 12.18 4.15
N LEU A 116 -9.71 11.90 3.76
CA LEU A 116 -9.29 10.62 3.15
C LEU A 116 -9.13 9.49 4.19
N GLY A 117 -9.32 9.78 5.48
CA GLY A 117 -9.22 8.81 6.57
C GLY A 117 -7.81 8.68 7.15
N VAL A 118 -6.92 9.63 6.88
CA VAL A 118 -5.61 9.72 7.53
C VAL A 118 -5.81 10.21 8.97
N ASP A 119 -5.19 9.52 9.92
CA ASP A 119 -5.08 9.97 11.30
C ASP A 119 -3.97 11.02 11.40
N ILE A 120 -4.37 12.28 11.34
CA ILE A 120 -3.47 13.45 11.33
C ILE A 120 -2.70 13.57 12.65
N ASP A 121 -3.33 13.24 13.78
CA ASP A 121 -2.71 13.40 15.10
C ASP A 121 -1.53 12.42 15.28
N ASN A 122 -1.54 11.31 14.54
CA ASN A 122 -0.51 10.27 14.57
C ASN A 122 0.30 10.17 13.27
N LEU A 123 0.20 11.14 12.36
CA LEU A 123 1.02 11.20 11.15
C LEU A 123 2.29 12.00 11.41
N TRP A 124 3.45 11.38 11.22
CA TRP A 124 4.73 12.08 11.28
C TRP A 124 4.97 12.86 9.99
N VAL A 125 5.12 14.18 10.07
CA VAL A 125 5.37 15.01 8.88
C VAL A 125 6.74 15.68 8.98
N SER A 126 7.47 15.68 7.86
CA SER A 126 8.71 16.42 7.71
C SER A 126 8.63 17.32 6.48
N GLN A 127 9.00 18.59 6.63
CA GLN A 127 9.14 19.57 5.56
C GLN A 127 10.63 19.93 5.43
N PRO A 128 11.40 19.16 4.64
CA PRO A 128 12.84 19.34 4.55
C PRO A 128 13.21 20.53 3.66
N ASP A 129 14.32 21.18 3.97
CA ASP A 129 14.92 22.28 3.21
C ASP A 129 15.68 21.76 1.97
N THR A 130 16.27 20.55 2.04
CA THR A 130 17.10 19.99 0.96
C THR A 130 16.75 18.53 0.64
N GLY A 131 17.10 18.10 -0.58
CA GLY A 131 16.95 16.72 -1.02
C GLY A 131 17.78 15.74 -0.20
N GLU A 132 18.99 16.13 0.21
CA GLU A 132 19.84 15.34 1.12
C GLU A 132 19.14 15.12 2.46
N GLN A 133 18.66 16.20 3.08
CA GLN A 133 17.98 16.15 4.38
C GLN A 133 16.74 15.26 4.31
N ALA A 134 15.91 15.42 3.27
CA ALA A 134 14.74 14.59 3.04
C ALA A 134 15.07 13.08 2.99
N LEU A 135 16.12 12.71 2.26
CA LEU A 135 16.52 11.31 2.08
C LEU A 135 17.21 10.74 3.31
N GLU A 136 17.93 11.56 4.08
CA GLU A 136 18.52 11.17 5.37
C GLU A 136 17.44 10.94 6.44
N ILE A 137 16.42 11.80 6.49
CA ILE A 137 15.24 11.61 7.35
C ILE A 137 14.55 10.29 6.98
N ALA A 138 14.30 10.04 5.69
CA ALA A 138 13.75 8.76 5.24
C ALA A 138 14.63 7.57 5.67
N GLU A 139 15.95 7.65 5.50
CA GLU A 139 16.88 6.59 5.89
C GLU A 139 16.81 6.29 7.40
N ASN A 140 16.82 7.33 8.24
CA ASN A 140 16.76 7.21 9.69
C ASN A 140 15.44 6.59 10.15
N LEU A 141 14.32 7.03 9.56
CA LEU A 141 13.00 6.47 9.83
C LEU A 141 12.93 4.98 9.46
N VAL A 142 13.44 4.59 8.28
CA VAL A 142 13.49 3.17 7.87
C VAL A 142 14.39 2.35 8.81
N ARG A 143 15.52 2.91 9.22
CA ARG A 143 16.50 2.26 10.10
C ARG A 143 15.96 2.05 11.51
N SER A 144 15.09 2.93 12.00
CA SER A 144 14.45 2.78 13.31
C SER A 144 13.64 1.48 13.44
N GLY A 145 13.13 0.95 12.32
CA GLY A 145 12.25 -0.21 12.30
C GLY A 145 10.84 0.04 12.85
N ALA A 146 10.52 1.28 13.25
CA ALA A 146 9.24 1.63 13.86
C ALA A 146 8.18 2.08 12.83
N ILE A 147 8.59 2.51 11.64
CA ILE A 147 7.69 3.05 10.62
C ILE A 147 7.27 1.96 9.62
N ASP A 148 5.97 1.83 9.38
CA ASP A 148 5.38 0.89 8.42
C ASP A 148 5.32 1.45 7.01
N ILE A 149 5.09 2.76 6.86
CA ILE A 149 4.98 3.44 5.57
C ILE A 149 5.59 4.84 5.62
N ILE A 150 6.36 5.18 4.59
CA ILE A 150 6.87 6.53 4.35
C ILE A 150 6.47 6.95 2.94
N VAL A 151 5.89 8.14 2.81
CA VAL A 151 5.64 8.79 1.52
C VAL A 151 6.60 9.96 1.36
N VAL A 152 7.21 10.09 0.18
CA VAL A 152 8.04 11.24 -0.21
C VAL A 152 7.34 11.97 -1.36
N ASP A 153 6.84 13.18 -1.09
CA ASP A 153 6.13 14.03 -2.04
C ASP A 153 6.92 15.35 -2.25
N SER A 154 7.68 15.51 -3.32
CA SER A 154 7.94 14.57 -4.41
C SER A 154 9.41 14.52 -4.79
N VAL A 155 9.81 13.52 -5.57
CA VAL A 155 11.18 13.39 -6.09
C VAL A 155 11.62 14.64 -6.86
N ALA A 156 10.69 15.31 -7.54
CA ALA A 156 11.01 16.50 -8.32
C ALA A 156 11.47 17.66 -7.43
N ALA A 157 10.98 17.73 -6.20
CA ALA A 157 11.29 18.74 -5.20
C ALA A 157 12.48 18.37 -4.28
N LEU A 158 13.11 17.21 -4.50
CA LEU A 158 14.35 16.83 -3.79
C LEU A 158 15.55 17.58 -4.38
N THR A 159 15.57 18.90 -4.17
CA THR A 159 16.59 19.81 -4.70
C THR A 159 17.87 19.68 -3.88
N PRO A 160 19.01 19.33 -4.49
CA PRO A 160 20.28 19.22 -3.77
C PRO A 160 20.69 20.56 -3.13
N GLN A 161 21.34 20.51 -1.97
CA GLN A 161 21.79 21.72 -1.26
C GLN A 161 22.60 22.69 -2.15
N ALA A 162 23.54 22.17 -2.94
CA ALA A 162 24.37 23.00 -3.81
C ALA A 162 23.55 23.72 -4.91
N GLU A 163 22.39 23.18 -5.31
CA GLU A 163 21.50 23.83 -6.27
C GLU A 163 20.66 24.93 -5.59
N ILE A 164 20.36 24.80 -4.30
CA ILE A 164 19.64 25.82 -3.51
C ILE A 164 20.57 27.00 -3.16
N GLU A 165 21.83 26.71 -2.83
CA GLU A 165 22.83 27.72 -2.46
C GLU A 165 23.45 28.42 -3.69
N GLY A 166 23.36 27.81 -4.87
CA GLY A 166 23.86 28.35 -6.13
C GLY A 166 22.97 29.46 -6.70
N ASP A 167 23.52 30.20 -7.67
CA ASP A 167 22.78 31.27 -8.34
C ASP A 167 21.85 30.71 -9.44
N MET A 168 20.76 31.43 -9.72
CA MET A 168 19.88 31.08 -10.83
C MET A 168 20.63 31.10 -12.17
N GLY A 169 20.75 29.94 -12.81
CA GLY A 169 21.48 29.77 -14.07
C GLY A 169 22.76 28.94 -13.92
N ASP A 170 23.18 28.64 -12.70
CA ASP A 170 24.30 27.74 -12.46
C ASP A 170 24.01 26.31 -12.93
N SER A 171 25.00 25.71 -13.59
CA SER A 171 24.85 24.40 -14.22
C SER A 171 25.20 23.27 -13.24
N HIS A 172 24.18 22.68 -12.64
CA HIS A 172 24.29 21.53 -11.72
C HIS A 172 23.89 20.21 -12.41
N VAL A 173 24.65 19.82 -13.45
CA VAL A 173 24.27 18.67 -14.30
C VAL A 173 24.23 17.36 -13.50
N GLY A 174 23.03 16.79 -13.36
CA GLY A 174 22.82 15.43 -12.86
C GLY A 174 23.02 15.25 -11.35
N LEU A 175 23.09 16.34 -10.58
CA LEU A 175 23.32 16.29 -9.14
C LEU A 175 22.20 15.51 -8.41
N GLN A 176 20.95 15.84 -8.70
CA GLN A 176 19.78 15.12 -8.16
C GLN A 176 19.78 13.63 -8.51
N ALA A 177 20.18 13.25 -9.72
CA ALA A 177 20.26 11.84 -10.14
C ALA A 177 21.33 11.05 -9.36
N ARG A 178 22.46 11.69 -9.04
CA ARG A 178 23.52 11.10 -8.22
C ARG A 178 23.07 10.94 -6.78
N LEU A 179 22.44 11.99 -6.21
CA LEU A 179 21.84 11.96 -4.88
C LEU A 179 20.86 10.79 -4.73
N MET A 180 19.89 10.69 -5.64
CA MET A 180 18.91 9.59 -5.66
C MET A 180 19.58 8.22 -5.76
N SER A 181 20.61 8.08 -6.61
CA SER A 181 21.33 6.82 -6.78
C SER A 181 22.04 6.38 -5.49
N GLN A 182 22.64 7.32 -4.75
CA GLN A 182 23.31 7.07 -3.50
C GLN A 182 22.31 6.72 -2.39
N ALA A 183 21.25 7.52 -2.23
CA ALA A 183 20.23 7.31 -1.21
C ALA A 183 19.49 5.98 -1.41
N LEU A 184 19.03 5.67 -2.62
CA LEU A 184 18.32 4.42 -2.90
C LEU A 184 19.19 3.18 -2.67
N ARG A 185 20.51 3.27 -2.89
CA ARG A 185 21.45 2.18 -2.59
C ARG A 185 21.49 1.90 -1.09
N LYS A 186 21.53 2.94 -0.24
CA LYS A 186 21.48 2.80 1.22
C LYS A 186 20.13 2.27 1.68
N LEU A 187 19.04 2.89 1.22
CA LEU A 187 17.66 2.52 1.60
C LEU A 187 17.33 1.07 1.25
N THR A 188 17.70 0.60 0.05
CA THR A 188 17.39 -0.78 -0.39
C THR A 188 18.06 -1.83 0.49
N ALA A 189 19.22 -1.54 1.07
CA ALA A 189 19.93 -2.46 1.97
C ALA A 189 19.21 -2.68 3.31
N ILE A 190 18.37 -1.72 3.74
CA ILE A 190 17.70 -1.73 5.04
C ILE A 190 16.19 -1.96 4.95
N ILE A 191 15.54 -1.54 3.87
CA ILE A 191 14.07 -1.53 3.75
C ILE A 191 13.46 -2.94 3.82
N GLY A 192 14.15 -3.95 3.27
CA GLY A 192 13.70 -5.34 3.33
C GLY A 192 13.70 -5.92 4.74
N LYS A 193 14.54 -5.38 5.64
CA LYS A 193 14.63 -5.82 7.04
C LYS A 193 13.62 -5.11 7.94
N SER A 194 13.38 -3.83 7.70
CA SER A 194 12.41 -3.04 8.50
C SER A 194 10.96 -3.30 8.13
N LYS A 195 10.68 -3.96 7.00
CA LYS A 195 9.34 -4.11 6.42
C LYS A 195 8.62 -2.77 6.15
N CYS A 196 9.31 -1.64 6.18
CA CYS A 196 8.76 -0.34 5.82
C CYS A 196 8.43 -0.30 4.32
N LEU A 197 7.25 0.18 3.96
CA LEU A 197 6.90 0.55 2.59
C LEU A 197 7.38 1.99 2.32
N LEU A 198 8.13 2.21 1.24
CA LEU A 198 8.57 3.55 0.84
C LEU A 198 7.95 3.92 -0.51
N ILE A 199 7.09 4.94 -0.52
CA ILE A 199 6.43 5.45 -1.73
C ILE A 199 7.08 6.78 -2.12
N PHE A 200 7.60 6.85 -3.33
CA PHE A 200 8.03 8.09 -3.95
C PHE A 200 6.96 8.58 -4.92
N ILE A 201 6.48 9.80 -4.72
CA ILE A 201 5.69 10.51 -5.72
C ILE A 201 6.65 11.19 -6.70
N ASN A 202 6.33 11.14 -7.99
CA ASN A 202 7.18 11.74 -9.01
C ASN A 202 6.33 12.40 -10.10
N GLN A 203 6.94 13.36 -10.78
CA GLN A 203 6.34 14.10 -11.87
C GLN A 203 6.85 13.60 -13.22
N ILE A 204 6.05 13.81 -14.27
CA ILE A 204 6.49 13.58 -15.65
C ILE A 204 7.24 14.82 -16.15
N ARG A 205 8.32 14.57 -16.90
CA ARG A 205 9.05 15.55 -17.71
C ARG A 205 9.23 15.00 -19.12
N MET A 206 9.48 15.86 -20.09
CA MET A 206 9.79 15.45 -21.46
C MET A 206 11.30 15.47 -21.68
N LYS A 207 11.85 14.41 -22.28
CA LYS A 207 13.22 14.43 -22.79
C LYS A 207 13.25 15.15 -24.13
N ILE A 208 14.03 16.23 -24.19
CA ILE A 208 14.29 16.97 -25.42
C ILE A 208 15.12 16.08 -26.37
N GLY A 209 14.83 16.14 -27.67
CA GLY A 209 15.60 15.45 -28.71
C GLY A 209 15.16 14.03 -29.05
N ILE A 210 14.06 13.52 -28.47
CA ILE A 210 13.48 12.22 -28.85
C ILE A 210 12.49 12.43 -30.01
N MET A 211 12.87 12.01 -31.22
CA MET A 211 12.03 12.08 -32.42
C MET A 211 11.12 10.84 -32.62
N PHE A 212 11.42 9.72 -31.96
CA PHE A 212 10.66 8.47 -32.09
C PHE A 212 10.49 7.79 -30.72
N GLY A 213 9.28 7.29 -30.43
CA GLY A 213 8.93 6.66 -29.15
C GLY A 213 8.27 7.61 -28.14
N ASN A 214 8.16 7.18 -26.87
CA ASN A 214 7.58 8.01 -25.81
C ASN A 214 8.67 8.95 -25.22
N PRO A 215 8.51 10.29 -25.33
CA PRO A 215 9.48 11.25 -24.78
C PRO A 215 9.39 11.43 -23.26
N GLU A 216 8.37 10.87 -22.60
CA GLU A 216 8.16 11.05 -21.17
C GLU A 216 9.23 10.34 -20.31
N THR A 217 9.70 11.04 -19.29
CA THR A 217 10.57 10.51 -18.25
C THR A 217 10.12 11.01 -16.89
N THR A 218 10.63 10.41 -15.82
CA THR A 218 10.47 10.89 -14.45
C THR A 218 11.75 11.59 -13.98
N THR A 219 11.63 12.43 -12.94
CA THR A 219 12.75 13.18 -12.33
C THR A 219 13.62 12.28 -11.44
N GLY A 220 14.79 12.76 -10.99
CA GLY A 220 15.70 11.98 -10.15
C GLY A 220 16.52 10.91 -10.88
N GLY A 221 16.60 10.97 -12.20
CA GLY A 221 17.39 10.03 -13.02
C GLY A 221 16.74 8.64 -13.17
N ASN A 222 17.56 7.61 -13.42
CA ASN A 222 17.06 6.25 -13.67
C ASN A 222 17.05 5.35 -12.42
N ALA A 223 17.73 5.74 -11.33
CA ALA A 223 17.91 4.87 -10.16
C ALA A 223 16.57 4.38 -9.59
N LEU A 224 15.62 5.29 -9.36
CA LEU A 224 14.31 4.95 -8.82
C LEU A 224 13.57 3.93 -9.70
N LYS A 225 13.70 4.05 -11.03
CA LYS A 225 13.11 3.11 -11.98
C LYS A 225 13.62 1.68 -11.79
N PHE A 226 14.88 1.49 -11.38
CA PHE A 226 15.48 0.18 -11.13
C PHE A 226 15.15 -0.36 -9.73
N TYR A 227 15.28 0.49 -8.71
CA TYR A 227 15.08 0.12 -7.31
C TYR A 227 13.60 -0.13 -6.97
N ALA A 228 12.67 0.65 -7.54
CA ALA A 228 11.24 0.45 -7.33
C ALA A 228 10.82 -0.99 -7.70
N SER A 229 10.11 -1.65 -6.79
CA SER A 229 9.50 -2.96 -7.03
C SER A 229 8.22 -2.83 -7.84
N ILE A 230 7.45 -1.76 -7.58
CA ILE A 230 6.26 -1.41 -8.34
C ILE A 230 6.40 0.02 -8.82
N ARG A 231 5.97 0.27 -10.06
CA ARG A 231 5.83 1.63 -10.61
C ARG A 231 4.41 1.79 -11.11
N LEU A 232 3.74 2.84 -10.65
CA LEU A 232 2.37 3.17 -11.01
C LEU A 232 2.37 4.47 -11.83
N GLU A 233 1.79 4.40 -13.02
CA GLU A 233 1.50 5.56 -13.84
C GLU A 233 0.03 5.96 -13.62
N VAL A 234 -0.19 7.19 -13.17
CA VAL A 234 -1.50 7.71 -12.78
C VAL A 234 -1.89 8.85 -13.73
N ARG A 235 -3.03 8.72 -14.42
CA ARG A 235 -3.55 9.74 -15.35
C ARG A 235 -5.04 9.97 -15.16
N ARG A 236 -5.45 11.22 -15.12
CA ARG A 236 -6.86 11.61 -15.27
C ARG A 236 -7.35 11.25 -16.67
N ILE A 237 -8.55 10.67 -16.76
CA ILE A 237 -9.21 10.28 -18.02
C ILE A 237 -10.37 11.23 -18.31
N GLU A 238 -11.27 11.39 -17.35
CA GLU A 238 -12.51 12.16 -17.48
C GLU A 238 -12.84 12.87 -16.16
N SER A 239 -13.59 13.97 -16.25
CA SER A 239 -14.26 14.58 -15.10
C SER A 239 -15.51 13.77 -14.74
N ILE A 240 -15.86 13.74 -13.46
CA ILE A 240 -17.14 13.25 -12.98
C ILE A 240 -17.97 14.48 -12.63
N ASP A 241 -19.08 14.68 -13.32
CA ASP A 241 -19.94 15.87 -13.14
C ASP A 241 -21.09 15.61 -12.16
N ALA A 242 -21.55 16.65 -11.47
CA ALA A 242 -22.73 16.58 -10.62
C ALA A 242 -23.98 16.23 -11.46
N LYS A 243 -24.88 15.40 -10.92
CA LYS A 243 -26.18 15.14 -11.57
C LYS A 243 -26.97 16.44 -11.71
N GLY A 244 -27.14 16.90 -12.96
CA GLY A 244 -27.94 18.08 -13.29
C GLY A 244 -27.25 19.42 -13.07
N GLY A 245 -25.92 19.43 -12.94
CA GLY A 245 -25.12 20.66 -12.84
C GLY A 245 -23.92 20.67 -13.79
N GLU A 246 -23.26 21.83 -13.90
CA GLU A 246 -22.03 22.01 -14.69
C GLU A 246 -20.76 21.78 -13.85
N ASP A 247 -20.88 21.62 -12.53
CA ASP A 247 -19.75 21.49 -11.63
C ASP A 247 -19.17 20.06 -11.61
N ALA A 248 -17.87 19.96 -11.82
CA ALA A 248 -17.11 18.72 -11.65
C ALA A 248 -16.99 18.38 -10.16
N VAL A 249 -17.43 17.16 -9.78
CA VAL A 249 -17.39 16.64 -8.41
C VAL A 249 -16.28 15.62 -8.19
N GLY A 250 -15.58 15.22 -9.24
CA GLY A 250 -14.47 14.30 -9.17
C GLY A 250 -13.79 14.05 -10.50
N ASN A 251 -12.87 13.10 -10.51
CA ASN A 251 -12.14 12.66 -11.69
C ASN A 251 -12.13 11.14 -11.74
N ARG A 252 -12.32 10.58 -12.94
CA ARG A 252 -11.93 9.20 -13.19
C ARG A 252 -10.47 9.14 -13.59
N VAL A 253 -9.74 8.26 -12.94
CA VAL A 253 -8.28 8.15 -13.04
C VAL A 253 -7.89 6.75 -13.46
N ARG A 254 -7.05 6.64 -14.48
CA ARG A 254 -6.40 5.39 -14.88
C ARG A 254 -5.12 5.22 -14.10
N VAL A 255 -4.99 4.07 -13.45
CA VAL A 255 -3.74 3.62 -12.82
C VAL A 255 -3.20 2.44 -13.60
N LYS A 256 -1.99 2.57 -14.14
CA LYS A 256 -1.30 1.50 -14.88
C LYS A 256 -0.08 1.03 -14.09
N VAL A 257 0.00 -0.28 -13.87
CA VAL A 257 1.16 -0.91 -13.23
C VAL A 257 2.26 -1.11 -14.27
N VAL A 258 3.11 -0.11 -14.50
CA VAL A 258 4.15 -0.17 -15.54
C VAL A 258 5.34 -1.04 -15.18
N LYS A 259 5.51 -1.35 -13.89
CA LYS A 259 6.49 -2.30 -13.37
C LYS A 259 5.92 -3.01 -12.16
N ASN A 260 6.15 -4.31 -12.07
CA ASN A 260 5.78 -5.13 -10.93
C ASN A 260 6.80 -6.28 -10.79
N LYS A 261 7.49 -6.35 -9.64
CA LYS A 261 8.47 -7.42 -9.32
C LYS A 261 7.85 -8.56 -8.49
N VAL A 262 6.59 -8.44 -8.08
CA VAL A 262 5.94 -9.37 -7.14
C VAL A 262 4.73 -10.07 -7.75
N ALA A 263 4.20 -9.56 -8.87
CA ALA A 263 3.14 -10.16 -9.67
C ALA A 263 3.25 -9.68 -11.13
N PRO A 264 2.44 -10.22 -12.06
CA PRO A 264 2.46 -9.79 -13.45
C PRO A 264 2.23 -8.27 -13.64
N PRO A 265 3.09 -7.58 -14.41
CA PRO A 265 2.95 -6.14 -14.68
C PRO A 265 1.89 -5.85 -15.76
N PHE A 266 1.74 -4.56 -16.08
CA PHE A 266 0.95 -3.98 -17.18
C PHE A 266 -0.58 -4.02 -17.04
N ARG A 267 -1.08 -4.48 -15.90
CA ARG A 267 -2.49 -4.32 -15.53
C ARG A 267 -2.84 -2.83 -15.44
N LYS A 268 -4.08 -2.50 -15.81
CA LYS A 268 -4.65 -1.15 -15.76
C LYS A 268 -5.98 -1.23 -15.05
N VAL A 269 -6.26 -0.23 -14.23
CA VAL A 269 -7.56 -0.05 -13.58
C VAL A 269 -7.98 1.39 -13.64
N GLU A 270 -9.29 1.60 -13.52
CA GLU A 270 -9.90 2.92 -13.51
C GLU A 270 -10.58 3.10 -12.17
N LEU A 271 -10.25 4.21 -11.50
CA LEU A 271 -10.72 4.54 -10.17
C LEU A 271 -11.41 5.89 -10.21
N ASP A 272 -12.50 6.02 -9.45
CA ASP A 272 -13.16 7.31 -9.26
C ASP A 272 -12.59 7.99 -8.03
N ILE A 273 -12.12 9.22 -8.21
CA ILE A 273 -11.63 10.10 -7.15
C ILE A 273 -12.59 11.27 -7.02
N TYR A 274 -13.34 11.33 -5.92
CA TYR A 274 -14.24 12.45 -5.63
C TYR A 274 -13.51 13.53 -4.83
N PHE A 275 -13.75 14.79 -5.17
CA PHE A 275 -13.13 15.92 -4.47
C PHE A 275 -13.54 15.92 -3.00
N GLY A 276 -12.56 16.13 -2.11
CA GLY A 276 -12.76 16.09 -0.67
C GLY A 276 -13.05 14.71 -0.06
N LYS A 277 -13.23 13.64 -0.86
CA LYS A 277 -13.48 12.27 -0.35
C LYS A 277 -12.38 11.27 -0.74
N GLY A 278 -11.65 11.55 -1.82
CA GLY A 278 -10.61 10.65 -2.34
C GLY A 278 -11.16 9.50 -3.17
N ILE A 279 -10.44 8.37 -3.18
CA ILE A 279 -10.81 7.18 -3.96
C ILE A 279 -12.11 6.58 -3.42
N SER A 280 -13.09 6.36 -4.30
CA SER A 280 -14.32 5.66 -3.94
C SER A 280 -14.10 4.14 -3.87
N ALA A 281 -13.94 3.64 -2.65
CA ALA A 281 -13.88 2.21 -2.37
C ALA A 281 -15.19 1.50 -2.78
N VAL A 282 -16.33 2.19 -2.68
CA VAL A 282 -17.65 1.64 -3.05
C VAL A 282 -17.81 1.54 -4.56
N SER A 283 -17.43 2.58 -5.31
CA SER A 283 -17.41 2.53 -6.77
C SER A 283 -16.52 1.39 -7.27
N SER A 284 -15.32 1.29 -6.70
CA SER A 284 -14.37 0.21 -7.03
C SER A 284 -14.94 -1.18 -6.70
N MET A 285 -15.67 -1.30 -5.59
CA MET A 285 -16.32 -2.55 -5.17
C MET A 285 -17.43 -2.96 -6.15
N LEU A 286 -18.29 -2.02 -6.54
CA LEU A 286 -19.37 -2.28 -7.50
C LEU A 286 -18.80 -2.76 -8.85
N ASP A 287 -17.81 -2.03 -9.37
CA ASP A 287 -17.19 -2.35 -10.66
C ASP A 287 -16.49 -3.73 -10.60
N ALA A 288 -15.83 -4.06 -9.48
CA ALA A 288 -15.26 -5.39 -9.26
C ALA A 288 -16.33 -6.48 -9.14
N ALA A 289 -17.40 -6.24 -8.38
CA ALA A 289 -18.48 -7.20 -8.18
C ALA A 289 -19.20 -7.53 -9.50
N VAL A 290 -19.37 -6.55 -10.38
CA VAL A 290 -19.90 -6.76 -11.73
C VAL A 290 -18.94 -7.57 -12.59
N LYS A 291 -17.65 -7.21 -12.59
CA LYS A 291 -16.61 -7.92 -13.35
C LYS A 291 -16.50 -9.40 -12.97
N TYR A 292 -16.72 -9.72 -11.69
CA TYR A 292 -16.60 -11.07 -11.15
C TYR A 292 -17.93 -11.81 -10.98
N GLU A 293 -19.01 -11.27 -11.57
CA GLU A 293 -20.34 -11.86 -11.63
C GLU A 293 -21.00 -12.09 -10.26
N LEU A 294 -20.67 -11.25 -9.26
CA LEU A 294 -21.36 -11.22 -7.97
C LEU A 294 -22.55 -10.24 -7.97
N VAL A 295 -22.52 -9.26 -8.88
CA VAL A 295 -23.62 -8.34 -9.16
C VAL A 295 -23.93 -8.45 -10.65
N GLU A 296 -25.17 -8.72 -10.99
CA GLU A 296 -25.63 -8.75 -12.38
C GLU A 296 -25.99 -7.35 -12.87
N LYS A 297 -25.54 -7.00 -14.08
CA LYS A 297 -25.95 -5.77 -14.77
C LYS A 297 -26.82 -6.11 -15.98
N ARG A 298 -28.12 -5.79 -15.91
CA ARG A 298 -29.10 -5.97 -17.00
C ARG A 298 -29.54 -4.61 -17.54
N GLY A 299 -28.92 -4.17 -18.64
CA GLY A 299 -29.11 -2.82 -19.17
C GLY A 299 -28.66 -1.76 -18.16
N ALA A 300 -29.59 -0.91 -17.72
CA ALA A 300 -29.33 0.09 -16.68
C ALA A 300 -29.51 -0.45 -15.24
N TRP A 301 -30.03 -1.67 -15.05
CA TRP A 301 -30.33 -2.20 -13.73
C TRP A 301 -29.20 -3.06 -13.18
N TYR A 302 -28.92 -2.91 -11.88
CA TYR A 302 -28.03 -3.76 -11.09
C TYR A 302 -28.87 -4.67 -10.20
N ALA A 303 -28.51 -5.95 -10.12
CA ALA A 303 -29.23 -6.96 -9.35
C ALA A 303 -28.28 -7.94 -8.64
N VAL A 304 -28.71 -8.50 -7.53
CA VAL A 304 -28.01 -9.53 -6.76
C VAL A 304 -29.01 -10.65 -6.48
N ASN A 305 -28.70 -11.89 -6.83
CA ASN A 305 -29.61 -13.04 -6.66
C ASN A 305 -31.03 -12.79 -7.23
N ASN A 306 -31.13 -12.12 -8.38
CA ASN A 306 -32.36 -11.63 -9.02
C ASN A 306 -33.14 -10.52 -8.29
N GLU A 307 -32.64 -10.00 -7.16
CA GLU A 307 -33.20 -8.82 -6.49
C GLU A 307 -32.55 -7.54 -7.02
N LYS A 308 -33.36 -6.55 -7.41
CA LYS A 308 -32.86 -5.29 -7.98
C LYS A 308 -32.32 -4.39 -6.89
N ILE A 309 -31.03 -4.06 -6.96
CA ILE A 309 -30.35 -3.19 -5.98
C ILE A 309 -30.30 -1.72 -6.42
N GLY A 310 -30.48 -1.43 -7.72
CA GLY A 310 -30.55 -0.04 -8.20
C GLY A 310 -30.63 0.10 -9.72
N GLN A 311 -31.21 1.22 -10.18
CA GLN A 311 -31.20 1.62 -11.59
C GLN A 311 -30.13 2.70 -11.81
N GLY A 312 -29.12 2.40 -12.62
CA GLY A 312 -27.97 3.27 -12.84
C GLY A 312 -26.86 3.06 -11.81
N ARG A 313 -25.62 3.45 -12.18
CA ARG A 313 -24.41 3.21 -11.38
C ARG A 313 -24.47 3.92 -10.03
N GLU A 314 -24.83 5.19 -10.01
CA GLU A 314 -24.92 5.99 -8.77
C GLU A 314 -25.92 5.41 -7.77
N ASN A 315 -27.07 4.91 -8.22
CA ASN A 315 -28.07 4.35 -7.30
C ASN A 315 -27.57 3.02 -6.69
N ALA A 316 -26.83 2.22 -7.46
CA ALA A 316 -26.18 1.01 -6.94
C ALA A 316 -25.04 1.34 -5.95
N ILE A 317 -24.29 2.42 -6.20
CA ILE A 317 -23.28 2.92 -5.24
C ILE A 317 -23.97 3.35 -3.93
N GLN A 318 -25.04 4.14 -4.00
CA GLN A 318 -25.80 4.55 -2.82
C GLN A 318 -26.36 3.37 -2.04
N PHE A 319 -26.85 2.33 -2.74
CA PHE A 319 -27.30 1.11 -2.09
C PHE A 319 -26.16 0.44 -1.29
N LEU A 320 -24.97 0.31 -1.86
CA LEU A 320 -23.81 -0.27 -1.16
C LEU A 320 -23.36 0.60 0.02
N GLU A 321 -23.41 1.92 -0.09
CA GLU A 321 -23.11 2.85 1.01
C GLU A 321 -24.11 2.70 2.17
N GLN A 322 -25.39 2.48 1.86
CA GLN A 322 -26.46 2.31 2.86
C GLN A 322 -26.51 0.90 3.47
N ASN A 323 -25.82 -0.07 2.88
CA ASN A 323 -25.81 -1.47 3.33
C ASN A 323 -24.38 -1.98 3.61
N PRO A 324 -23.72 -1.54 4.70
CA PRO A 324 -22.33 -1.92 5.00
C PRO A 324 -22.12 -3.42 5.20
N ASP A 325 -23.10 -4.12 5.78
CA ASP A 325 -23.01 -5.58 5.99
C ASP A 325 -22.90 -6.33 4.65
N PHE A 326 -23.69 -5.91 3.66
CA PHE A 326 -23.62 -6.47 2.31
C PHE A 326 -22.32 -6.08 1.60
N TYR A 327 -21.84 -4.86 1.77
CA TYR A 327 -20.53 -4.44 1.27
C TYR A 327 -19.41 -5.34 1.79
N HIS A 328 -19.39 -5.63 3.10
CA HIS A 328 -18.38 -6.50 3.70
C HIS A 328 -18.51 -7.97 3.27
N GLU A 329 -19.74 -8.46 3.05
CA GLU A 329 -19.96 -9.78 2.47
C GLU A 329 -19.38 -9.88 1.06
N LEU A 330 -19.65 -8.89 0.20
CA LEU A 330 -19.08 -8.81 -1.14
C LEU A 330 -17.56 -8.71 -1.11
N GLU A 331 -17.01 -7.86 -0.23
CA GLU A 331 -15.56 -7.73 -0.07
C GLU A 331 -14.92 -9.07 0.30
N THR A 332 -15.50 -9.78 1.26
CA THR A 332 -14.98 -11.07 1.73
C THR A 332 -14.99 -12.10 0.59
N LYS A 333 -16.09 -12.20 -0.16
CA LYS A 333 -16.21 -13.11 -1.31
C LYS A 333 -15.22 -12.76 -2.42
N LEU A 334 -15.08 -11.48 -2.76
CA LEU A 334 -14.14 -11.00 -3.77
C LEU A 334 -12.70 -11.27 -3.36
N ARG A 335 -12.31 -10.90 -2.13
CA ARG A 335 -10.95 -11.11 -1.64
C ARG A 335 -10.61 -12.60 -1.59
N ALA A 336 -11.53 -13.47 -1.18
CA ALA A 336 -11.32 -14.92 -1.23
C ALA A 336 -11.10 -15.45 -2.66
N LYS A 337 -11.80 -14.90 -3.65
CA LYS A 337 -11.66 -15.27 -5.07
C LYS A 337 -10.37 -14.72 -5.69
N LEU A 338 -9.98 -13.50 -5.34
CA LEU A 338 -8.84 -12.78 -5.90
C LEU A 338 -7.50 -13.16 -5.26
N PHE A 339 -7.50 -13.40 -3.95
CA PHE A 339 -6.31 -13.59 -3.14
C PHE A 339 -6.48 -14.82 -2.21
N PRO A 340 -6.56 -16.03 -2.77
CA PRO A 340 -6.77 -17.24 -1.97
C PRO A 340 -5.64 -17.44 -0.96
N GLY A 341 -5.98 -17.63 0.31
CA GLY A 341 -5.03 -17.86 1.41
C GLY A 341 -4.37 -16.60 1.99
N GLN A 342 -4.82 -15.40 1.61
CA GLN A 342 -4.35 -14.15 2.21
C GLN A 342 -5.28 -13.70 3.34
N GLU A 343 -4.79 -13.68 4.57
CA GLU A 343 -5.49 -13.09 5.71
C GLU A 343 -5.11 -11.62 5.89
N LEU A 344 -6.10 -10.72 5.87
CA LEU A 344 -5.88 -9.33 6.25
C LEU A 344 -5.90 -9.20 7.76
N LYS A 345 -4.80 -8.71 8.34
CA LYS A 345 -4.73 -8.37 9.76
C LYS A 345 -5.49 -7.07 10.05
N ASN A 346 -6.82 -7.12 10.05
CA ASN A 346 -7.64 -5.99 10.51
C ASN A 346 -7.91 -6.14 12.02
N LYS A 347 -7.21 -5.37 12.87
CA LYS A 347 -7.46 -5.37 14.33
C LYS A 347 -8.87 -4.90 14.72
N THR A 348 -9.59 -4.26 13.81
CA THR A 348 -10.96 -3.76 14.06
C THR A 348 -11.96 -4.90 14.26
N SER A 349 -11.73 -6.08 13.65
CA SER A 349 -12.55 -7.28 13.90
C SER A 349 -12.23 -7.94 15.24
N ASP A 350 -10.97 -7.90 15.71
CA ASP A 350 -10.57 -8.47 17.00
C ASP A 350 -11.21 -7.72 18.18
N LYS A 351 -11.42 -6.41 18.07
CA LYS A 351 -12.17 -5.65 19.08
C LYS A 351 -13.66 -6.03 19.14
N LYS A 352 -14.30 -6.32 18.00
CA LYS A 352 -15.72 -6.79 17.98
C LYS A 352 -15.85 -8.25 18.44
N ALA A 353 -14.88 -9.12 18.13
CA ALA A 353 -14.84 -10.49 18.61
C ALA A 353 -14.59 -10.56 20.13
N GLY A 354 -13.66 -9.74 20.65
CA GLY A 354 -13.43 -9.60 22.09
C GLY A 354 -14.61 -8.98 22.84
N ALA A 355 -15.33 -8.02 22.24
CA ALA A 355 -16.53 -7.43 22.83
C ALA A 355 -17.71 -8.42 22.88
N LYS A 356 -17.89 -9.28 21.86
CA LYS A 356 -18.88 -10.37 21.90
C LYS A 356 -18.51 -11.46 22.90
N ALA A 357 -17.22 -11.81 23.03
CA ALA A 357 -16.77 -12.79 24.04
C ALA A 357 -17.00 -12.26 25.47
N ALA A 358 -16.67 -10.99 25.74
CA ALA A 358 -16.89 -10.36 27.05
C ALA A 358 -18.38 -10.15 27.39
N ALA A 359 -19.25 -9.98 26.39
CA ALA A 359 -20.70 -9.91 26.61
C ALA A 359 -21.30 -11.29 26.94
N THR A 360 -20.79 -12.36 26.34
CA THR A 360 -21.22 -13.74 26.62
C THR A 360 -20.79 -14.22 28.01
N GLU A 361 -19.60 -13.82 28.49
CA GLU A 361 -19.14 -14.12 29.86
C GLU A 361 -19.91 -13.34 30.94
N LYS A 362 -20.34 -12.10 30.66
CA LYS A 362 -21.16 -11.33 31.62
C LYS A 362 -22.60 -11.83 31.73
N MET A 363 -23.14 -12.52 30.71
CA MET A 363 -24.45 -13.15 30.78
C MET A 363 -24.44 -14.52 31.49
N SER A 364 -23.32 -15.24 31.53
CA SER A 364 -23.21 -16.52 32.25
C SER A 364 -22.89 -16.37 33.75
N ALA A 365 -22.33 -15.23 34.17
CA ALA A 365 -21.98 -14.97 35.57
C ALA A 365 -23.11 -14.36 36.42
N GLY A 366 -24.28 -14.05 35.82
CA GLY A 366 -25.35 -13.28 36.46
C GLY A 366 -26.43 -14.07 37.22
N ASN A 367 -26.33 -15.39 37.36
CA ASN A 367 -27.38 -16.19 37.99
C ASN A 367 -26.84 -17.10 39.09
N THR A 368 -26.39 -16.51 40.20
CA THR A 368 -26.27 -17.23 41.48
C THR A 368 -27.02 -16.45 42.55
N ILE A 369 -28.15 -17.02 42.96
CA ILE A 369 -28.96 -16.58 44.10
C ILE A 369 -28.14 -16.86 45.38
N PRO A 370 -27.89 -15.87 46.26
CA PRO A 370 -27.17 -16.14 47.49
C PRO A 370 -28.07 -16.89 48.49
N PRO A 371 -27.52 -17.81 49.32
CA PRO A 371 -28.30 -18.54 50.30
C PRO A 371 -28.66 -17.61 51.48
N LYS A 372 -29.91 -17.72 51.93
CA LYS A 372 -30.39 -17.10 53.18
C LYS A 372 -29.57 -17.64 54.35
N THR A 373 -29.01 -16.74 55.15
CA THR A 373 -28.51 -17.04 56.49
C THR A 373 -29.31 -16.23 57.50
N ASP A 374 -29.91 -16.95 58.43
CA ASP A 374 -30.66 -16.41 59.55
C ASP A 374 -29.73 -15.89 60.66
N ALA A 375 -30.20 -14.82 61.29
CA ALA A 375 -30.16 -14.54 62.72
C ALA A 375 -28.95 -13.80 63.39
N LYS A 376 -29.37 -12.74 64.11
CA LYS A 376 -28.86 -12.13 65.36
C LYS A 376 -27.69 -11.14 65.22
N ALA A 377 -27.99 -9.85 65.36
CA ALA A 377 -28.08 -9.08 66.62
C ALA A 377 -26.69 -8.72 67.15
N ASP A 378 -26.34 -7.44 67.10
CA ASP A 378 -26.00 -6.70 68.32
C ASP A 378 -25.95 -5.19 68.08
N VAL A 379 -26.26 -4.51 69.18
CA VAL A 379 -26.49 -3.09 69.41
C VAL A 379 -25.17 -2.32 69.40
N PHE A 380 -25.09 -1.20 68.67
CA PHE A 380 -24.89 0.17 69.17
C PHE A 380 -24.78 1.16 68.02
#